data_AF-A0A2K3LSI3-F1
#
_entry.id   AF-A0A2K3LSI3-F1
#
_cell.length_a   1.000
_cell.length_b   1.000
_cell.length_c   1.000
_cell.angle_alpha   90.00
_cell.angle_beta   90.00
_cell.angle_gamma   90.00
#
_symmetry.space_group_name_H-M   'P 1'
#
loop_
_entity.id
_entity.type
_entity.pdbx_description
1 polymer ?
#
loop_
_entity_poly.entity_id
_entity_poly.type
_entity_poly.pdbx_seq_one_letter_code
_entity_poly.pdbx_strand_id
1 'polypeptide(L)' 'HHGPAKVACWKDPMSPSKWKEEHFVIVSLTGWGVAIYGGYKTFAGGKKEEIEE' A
#
# COMPACT_ATOMS: atom_id res chain seq x y z
N HIS A 1 -24.75 -22.45 1.38
CA HIS A 1 -24.26 -21.42 0.43
C HIS A 1 -22.77 -21.26 0.61
N HIS A 2 -21.96 -21.54 -0.43
CA HIS A 2 -20.57 -21.12 -0.46
C HIS A 2 -20.54 -19.59 -0.41
N GLY A 3 -19.68 -19.01 0.41
CA GLY A 3 -19.58 -17.55 0.55
C GLY A 3 -19.39 -16.84 -0.80
N PRO A 4 -19.69 -15.53 -0.89
CA PRO A 4 -19.59 -14.80 -2.14
C PRO A 4 -18.19 -14.95 -2.75
N ALA A 5 -18.14 -15.20 -4.06
CA ALA A 5 -16.88 -15.42 -4.77
C ALA A 5 -15.91 -14.26 -4.55
N LYS A 6 -14.64 -14.57 -4.29
CA LYS A 6 -13.60 -13.55 -4.14
C LYS A 6 -13.36 -12.85 -5.49
N VAL A 7 -13.32 -11.52 -5.47
CA VAL A 7 -13.18 -10.67 -6.68
C VAL A 7 -11.81 -10.00 -6.74
N ALA A 8 -11.46 -9.45 -7.90
CA ALA A 8 -10.28 -8.60 -8.01
C ALA A 8 -10.50 -7.24 -7.31
N CYS A 9 -9.42 -6.56 -6.91
CA CYS A 9 -9.53 -5.34 -6.09
C CYS A 9 -10.24 -4.19 -6.82
N TRP A 10 -10.07 -4.08 -8.15
CA TRP A 10 -10.76 -3.07 -8.96
C TRP A 10 -12.25 -3.34 -9.18
N LYS A 11 -12.76 -4.53 -8.88
CA LYS A 11 -14.18 -4.87 -9.11
C LYS A 11 -15.08 -4.42 -7.96
N ASP A 12 -14.57 -4.44 -6.72
CA ASP A 12 -15.25 -3.94 -5.52
C ASP A 12 -14.21 -3.27 -4.59
N PRO A 13 -13.68 -2.08 -4.97
CA PRO A 13 -12.52 -1.47 -4.33
C PRO A 13 -12.77 -1.00 -2.88
N MET A 14 -14.02 -0.96 -2.43
CA MET A 14 -14.38 -0.56 -1.07
C MET A 14 -14.67 -1.75 -0.16
N SER A 15 -14.54 -2.99 -0.67
CA SER A 15 -14.78 -4.21 0.10
C SER A 15 -13.55 -5.14 0.15
N PRO A 16 -12.49 -4.79 0.91
CA PRO A 16 -11.26 -5.59 0.96
C PRO A 16 -11.48 -7.05 1.37
N SER A 17 -12.47 -7.31 2.23
CA SER A 17 -12.85 -8.65 2.68
C SER A 17 -13.34 -9.57 1.56
N LYS A 18 -13.79 -9.01 0.43
CA LYS A 18 -14.24 -9.75 -0.75
C LYS A 18 -13.14 -9.95 -1.78
N TRP A 19 -11.95 -9.40 -1.59
CA TRP A 19 -10.87 -9.55 -2.55
C TRP A 19 -10.24 -10.94 -2.50
N LYS A 20 -9.67 -11.35 -3.63
CA LYS A 20 -8.65 -12.41 -3.66
C LYS A 20 -7.54 -12.05 -2.68
N GLU A 21 -7.09 -13.02 -1.91
CA GLU A 21 -6.07 -12.82 -0.87
C GLU A 21 -4.78 -12.23 -1.45
N GLU A 22 -4.36 -12.69 -2.63
CA GLU A 22 -3.19 -12.18 -3.35
C GLU A 22 -3.26 -10.66 -3.58
N HIS A 23 -4.41 -10.14 -3.99
CA HIS A 23 -4.57 -8.70 -4.24
C HIS A 23 -4.61 -7.90 -2.93
N PHE A 24 -5.21 -8.45 -1.87
CA PHE A 24 -5.19 -7.82 -0.56
C PHE A 24 -3.76 -7.71 -0.01
N VAL A 25 -2.97 -8.77 -0.14
CA VAL A 25 -1.56 -8.81 0.27
C VAL A 25 -0.73 -7.83 -0.55
N ILE A 26 -0.86 -7.82 -1.88
CA ILE A 26 -0.08 -6.91 -2.74
C ILE A 26 -0.42 -5.45 -2.44
N VAL A 27 -1.71 -5.08 -2.43
CA VAL A 27 -2.15 -3.69 -2.20
C VAL A 27 -1.72 -3.19 -0.83
N SER A 28 -1.80 -4.03 0.21
CA SER A 28 -1.35 -3.64 1.55
C SER A 28 0.17 -3.45 1.62
N LEU A 29 0.97 -4.39 1.10
CA LEU A 29 2.43 -4.27 1.07
C LEU A 29 2.89 -3.06 0.25
N THR A 30 2.29 -2.84 -0.92
CA THR A 30 2.58 -1.65 -1.75
C THR A 30 2.16 -0.37 -1.03
N GLY A 31 1.00 -0.34 -0.37
CA GLY A 31 0.54 0.80 0.42
C GLY A 31 1.51 1.19 1.53
N TRP A 32 2.02 0.20 2.29
CA TRP A 32 3.05 0.43 3.30
C TRP A 32 4.37 0.90 2.70
N GLY A 33 4.81 0.32 1.57
CA GLY A 33 6.01 0.76 0.87
C GLY A 33 5.94 2.23 0.44
N VAL A 34 4.79 2.65 -0.12
CA VAL A 34 4.54 4.05 -0.50
C VAL A 34 4.45 4.96 0.73
N ALA A 35 3.76 4.53 1.78
CA ALA A 35 3.63 5.32 3.01
C ALA A 35 4.99 5.53 3.71
N ILE A 36 5.81 4.48 3.81
CA ILE A 36 7.15 4.55 4.39
C ILE A 36 8.08 5.38 3.52
N TYR A 37 8.11 5.15 2.21
CA TYR A 37 8.98 5.91 1.30
C TYR A 37 8.57 7.39 1.23
N GLY A 38 7.26 7.66 1.11
CA GLY A 38 6.70 9.00 1.12
C GLY A 38 6.94 9.71 2.45
N GLY A 39 6.70 9.03 3.58
CA GLY A 39 7.01 9.52 4.91
C GLY A 39 8.51 9.80 5.09
N TYR A 40 9.38 8.87 4.68
CA TYR A 40 10.81 9.08 4.69
C TYR A 40 11.20 10.30 3.85
N LYS A 41 10.72 10.43 2.62
CA LYS A 41 11.05 11.57 1.75
C LYS A 41 10.56 12.91 2.32
N THR A 42 9.36 12.94 2.89
CA THR A 42 8.73 14.17 3.42
C THR A 42 9.29 14.59 4.78
N PHE A 43 9.60 13.65 5.68
CA PHE A 43 10.06 13.95 7.04
C PHE A 43 11.60 13.82 7.23
N ALA A 44 12.27 12.92 6.50
CA ALA A 44 13.70 12.65 6.63
C ALA A 44 14.52 13.02 5.38
N GLY A 45 13.92 12.97 4.18
CA GLY A 45 14.56 13.26 2.89
C GLY A 45 14.73 14.74 2.58
N GLY A 46 14.18 15.63 3.41
CA GLY A 46 14.40 17.09 3.37
C GLY A 46 15.59 17.58 4.20
N LYS A 47 16.30 16.69 4.93
CA LYS A 47 17.50 17.04 5.72
C LYS A 47 18.78 16.60 5.02
N LYS A 48 18.93 16.93 3.74
CA LYS A 48 20.20 16.78 2.99
C LYS A 48 20.74 18.15 2.60
N GLU A 49 20.86 19.02 3.60
CA GLU A 49 21.76 20.17 3.70
C GLU A 49 22.28 19.99 5.15
N GLU A 50 23.52 19.73 5.50
CA GLU A 50 24.85 19.89 4.89
C GLU A 50 25.66 18.59 5.16
N ILE A 51 26.26 18.01 4.13
CA ILE A 51 27.59 17.41 4.30
C ILE A 51 28.46 18.33 3.46
N GLU A 52 28.91 19.39 4.12
CA GLU A 52 30.00 20.26 3.68
C GLU A 52 31.30 19.43 3.65
N GLU A 53 32.20 19.87 2.80
CA GLU A 53 33.53 19.37 2.44
C GLU A 53 34.38 18.80 3.59
#